data_AF-A0A736RAD7-F1
#
_entry.id   AF-A0A736RAD7-F1
#
_cell.length_a   1.000
_cell.length_b   1.000
_cell.length_c   1.000
_cell.angle_alpha   90.00
_cell.angle_beta   90.00
_cell.angle_gamma   90.00
#
_symmetry.space_group_name_H-M   'P 1'
#
loop_
_entity.id
_entity.type
_entity.pdbx_description
1 polymer ?
#
loop_
_entity_poly.entity_id
_entity_poly.type
_entity_poly.pdbx_seq_one_letter_code
_entity_poly.pdbx_strand_id
1 'polypeptide(L)'
;MKERGITDGLTMNQLAERNAEYVMTIAELEERCAALSADNEKAMEAMKQANEAVKLAQSKYSKLASENAALRSALNNILQPDAAVLERNHRVRALDAMETPATDVFLAEVRAQGVEMFADKYRSQLTALPTTPENIFDAAHVRLRYQIFDADEFAAQLRKESAQ
;
A
#
# COMPACT_ATOMS: atom_id res chain seq x y z
N MET A 1 29.55 33.13 -64.54
CA MET A 1 29.84 32.39 -63.30
C MET A 1 28.64 32.55 -62.38
N LYS A 2 28.02 31.46 -61.94
CA LYS A 2 26.88 31.50 -61.00
C LYS A 2 27.43 31.88 -59.63
N GLU A 3 27.15 33.09 -59.15
CA GLU A 3 27.46 33.51 -57.79
C GLU A 3 26.73 32.58 -56.82
N ARG A 4 27.51 31.73 -56.15
CA ARG A 4 27.08 30.96 -55.01
C ARG A 4 27.02 31.90 -53.81
N GLY A 5 25.82 32.03 -53.25
CA GLY A 5 25.59 32.04 -51.81
C GLY A 5 26.17 33.21 -51.03
N ILE A 6 25.37 34.27 -50.87
CA ILE A 6 25.45 35.08 -49.66
C ILE A 6 24.02 35.16 -49.14
N THR A 7 23.67 34.22 -48.25
CA THR A 7 22.56 34.47 -47.33
C THR A 7 23.06 35.59 -46.43
N ASP A 8 22.49 36.79 -46.53
CA ASP A 8 22.83 37.90 -45.63
C ASP A 8 22.70 37.40 -44.19
N GLY A 9 23.84 37.37 -43.48
CA GLY A 9 23.90 36.86 -42.12
C GLY A 9 23.08 37.72 -41.16
N LEU A 10 22.61 37.12 -40.06
CA LEU A 10 21.92 37.84 -39.00
C LEU A 10 22.78 38.98 -38.45
N THR A 11 22.16 40.14 -38.24
CA THR A 11 22.79 41.27 -37.55
C THR A 11 23.02 40.93 -36.07
N MET A 12 23.95 41.63 -35.41
CA MET A 12 24.31 41.35 -34.02
C MET A 12 23.12 41.46 -33.05
N ASN A 13 22.19 42.39 -33.30
CA ASN A 13 20.96 42.52 -32.51
C ASN A 13 20.00 41.34 -32.70
N GLN A 14 19.83 40.87 -33.94
CA GLN A 14 18.99 39.69 -34.21
C GLN A 14 19.57 38.40 -33.60
N LEU A 15 20.92 38.30 -33.52
CA LEU A 15 21.58 37.21 -32.80
C LEU A 15 21.35 37.31 -31.29
N ALA A 16 21.41 38.51 -30.72
CA ALA A 16 21.15 38.72 -29.29
C ALA A 16 19.70 38.36 -28.91
N GLU A 17 18.72 38.75 -29.73
CA GLU A 17 17.31 38.38 -29.55
C GLU A 17 17.10 36.87 -29.62
N ARG A 18 17.63 36.19 -30.66
CA ARG A 18 17.53 34.73 -30.77
C ARG A 18 18.20 34.00 -29.61
N ASN A 19 19.34 34.50 -29.13
CA ASN A 19 20.02 33.92 -27.97
C ASN A 19 19.19 34.09 -26.69
N ALA A 20 18.52 35.23 -26.51
CA ALA A 20 17.62 35.43 -25.37
C ALA A 20 16.43 34.46 -25.41
N GLU A 21 15.82 34.26 -26.59
CA GLU A 21 14.75 33.27 -26.79
C GLU A 21 15.21 31.84 -26.51
N TYR A 22 16.41 31.45 -26.96
CA TYR A 22 16.97 30.14 -26.67
C TYR A 22 17.24 29.93 -25.18
N VAL A 23 17.80 30.93 -24.49
CA VAL A 23 18.04 30.85 -23.04
C VAL A 23 16.72 30.65 -22.30
N MET A 24 15.66 31.38 -22.67
CA MET A 24 14.33 31.23 -22.08
C MET A 24 13.76 29.82 -22.34
N THR A 25 13.84 29.34 -23.59
CA THR A 25 13.33 28.02 -23.96
C THR A 25 14.10 26.90 -23.24
N ILE A 26 15.42 27.03 -23.08
CA ILE A 26 16.23 26.07 -22.33
C ILE A 26 15.80 26.04 -20.86
N ALA A 27 15.61 27.21 -20.23
CA ALA A 27 15.16 27.27 -18.83
C ALA A 27 13.78 26.61 -18.64
N GLU A 28 12.83 26.87 -19.55
CA GLU A 28 11.51 26.21 -19.53
C GLU A 28 11.61 24.68 -19.72
N LEU A 29 12.47 24.23 -20.62
CA LEU A 29 12.70 22.79 -20.84
C LEU A 29 13.35 22.12 -19.64
N GLU A 30 14.32 22.78 -18.99
CA GLU A 30 14.96 22.30 -17.76
C GLU A 30 13.94 22.16 -16.63
N GLU A 31 13.05 23.14 -16.45
CA GLU A 31 11.96 23.07 -15.48
C GLU A 31 11.01 21.90 -15.77
N ARG A 32 10.61 21.72 -17.04
CA ARG A 32 9.77 20.59 -17.45
C ARG A 32 10.45 19.24 -17.25
N CYS A 33 11.75 19.15 -17.52
CA CYS A 33 12.53 17.94 -17.27
C CYS A 33 12.61 17.62 -15.77
N ALA A 34 12.81 18.63 -14.91
CA ALA A 34 12.81 18.46 -13.47
C ALA A 34 11.44 17.97 -12.95
N ALA A 35 10.34 18.56 -13.44
CA ALA A 35 8.98 18.14 -13.09
C ALA A 35 8.70 16.70 -13.54
N LEU A 36 9.06 16.33 -14.77
CA LEU A 36 8.91 14.96 -15.29
C LEU A 36 9.75 13.94 -14.50
N SER A 37 10.96 14.32 -14.07
CA SER A 37 11.79 13.46 -13.23
C SER A 37 11.13 13.19 -11.89
N ALA A 38 10.63 14.24 -11.23
CA ALA A 38 9.94 14.12 -9.95
C ALA A 38 8.66 13.26 -10.05
N ASP A 39 7.89 13.41 -11.13
CA ASP A 39 6.70 12.60 -11.34
C ASP A 39 7.03 11.15 -11.70
N ASN A 40 8.10 10.89 -12.45
CA ASN A 40 8.59 9.54 -12.70
C ASN A 40 9.04 8.86 -11.40
N GLU A 41 9.71 9.57 -10.50
CA GLU A 41 10.09 9.03 -9.18
C GLU A 41 8.85 8.64 -8.36
N LYS A 42 7.84 9.52 -8.28
CA LYS A 42 6.57 9.19 -7.60
C LYS A 42 5.88 7.98 -8.23
N ALA A 43 5.86 7.90 -9.55
CA ALA A 43 5.25 6.79 -10.27
C ALA A 43 5.98 5.47 -10.02
N MET A 44 7.32 5.48 -10.00
CA MET A 44 8.13 4.30 -9.66
C MET A 44 7.87 3.83 -8.24
N GLU A 45 7.79 4.74 -7.28
CA GLU A 45 7.50 4.39 -5.88
C GLU A 45 6.08 3.81 -5.72
N ALA A 46 5.08 4.43 -6.36
CA ALA A 46 3.71 3.89 -6.38
C ALA A 46 3.65 2.49 -7.01
N MET A 47 4.38 2.25 -8.11
CA MET A 47 4.45 0.95 -8.76
C MET A 47 5.10 -0.10 -7.85
N LYS A 48 6.16 0.27 -7.12
CA LYS A 48 6.81 -0.61 -6.16
C LYS A 48 5.86 -1.00 -5.02
N GLN A 49 5.16 -0.04 -4.43
CA GLN A 49 4.17 -0.30 -3.37
C GLN A 49 3.03 -1.18 -3.86
N ALA A 50 2.52 -0.95 -5.08
CA ALA A 50 1.49 -1.79 -5.68
C ALA A 50 1.98 -3.24 -5.88
N ASN A 51 3.23 -3.43 -6.32
CA ASN A 51 3.82 -4.76 -6.50
C ASN A 51 3.98 -5.50 -5.16
N GLU A 52 4.39 -4.80 -4.10
CA GLU A 52 4.47 -5.36 -2.74
C GLU A 52 3.08 -5.77 -2.21
N ALA A 53 2.06 -4.92 -2.42
CA ALA A 53 0.68 -5.23 -2.05
C ALA A 53 0.14 -6.47 -2.78
N VAL A 54 0.40 -6.60 -4.09
CA VAL A 54 0.00 -7.77 -4.88
C VAL A 54 0.68 -9.05 -4.36
N LYS A 55 1.98 -9.00 -4.07
CA LYS A 55 2.71 -10.16 -3.51
C LYS A 55 2.15 -10.59 -2.17
N LEU A 56 1.87 -9.63 -1.28
CA LEU A 56 1.27 -9.90 0.03
C LEU A 56 -0.12 -10.54 -0.12
N ALA A 57 -0.96 -9.97 -0.98
CA ALA A 57 -2.29 -10.52 -1.27
C ALA A 57 -2.20 -11.94 -1.82
N GLN A 58 -1.32 -12.19 -2.79
CA GLN A 58 -1.11 -13.52 -3.37
C GLN A 58 -0.68 -14.54 -2.29
N SER A 59 0.21 -14.16 -1.38
CA SER A 59 0.62 -15.02 -0.26
C SER A 59 -0.56 -15.40 0.63
N LYS A 60 -1.41 -14.42 0.99
CA LYS A 60 -2.61 -14.66 1.81
C LYS A 60 -3.62 -15.56 1.10
N TYR A 61 -3.93 -15.26 -0.16
CA TYR A 61 -4.85 -16.08 -0.95
C TYR A 61 -4.34 -17.50 -1.13
N SER A 62 -3.04 -17.70 -1.33
CA SER A 62 -2.46 -19.04 -1.44
C SER A 62 -2.62 -19.84 -0.14
N LYS A 63 -2.46 -19.21 1.03
CA LYS A 63 -2.68 -19.87 2.33
C LYS A 63 -4.15 -20.26 2.52
N LEU A 64 -5.07 -19.33 2.28
CA LEU A 64 -6.52 -19.60 2.36
C LEU A 64 -6.97 -20.66 1.34
N ALA A 65 -6.40 -20.67 0.13
CA ALA A 65 -6.70 -21.68 -0.87
C ALA A 65 -6.20 -23.07 -0.44
N SER A 66 -5.00 -23.15 0.15
CA SER A 66 -4.46 -24.40 0.71
C SER A 66 -5.32 -24.94 1.84
N GLU A 67 -5.73 -24.06 2.77
CA GLU A 67 -6.66 -24.41 3.86
C GLU A 67 -7.99 -24.93 3.30
N ASN A 68 -8.60 -24.20 2.35
CA ASN A 68 -9.84 -24.64 1.70
C ASN A 68 -9.71 -25.99 1.00
N ALA A 69 -8.57 -26.28 0.37
CA ALA A 69 -8.31 -27.59 -0.24
C ALA A 69 -8.22 -28.70 0.82
N ALA A 70 -7.55 -28.44 1.94
CA ALA A 70 -7.46 -29.37 3.07
C ALA A 70 -8.85 -29.64 3.69
N LEU A 71 -9.65 -28.60 3.92
CA LEU A 71 -11.02 -28.72 4.42
C LEU A 71 -11.90 -29.58 3.50
N ARG A 72 -11.83 -29.33 2.19
CA ARG A 72 -12.57 -30.13 1.19
C ARG A 72 -12.13 -31.59 1.20
N SER A 73 -10.83 -31.86 1.33
CA SER A 73 -10.30 -33.22 1.41
C SER A 73 -10.75 -33.92 2.69
N ALA A 74 -10.68 -33.25 3.85
CA ALA A 74 -11.14 -33.76 5.12
C ALA A 74 -12.64 -34.10 5.08
N LEU A 75 -13.46 -33.20 4.53
CA LEU A 75 -14.89 -33.43 4.36
C LEU A 75 -15.17 -34.65 3.46
N ASN A 76 -14.45 -34.78 2.34
CA ASN A 76 -14.63 -35.91 1.44
C ASN A 76 -14.27 -37.24 2.12
N ASN A 77 -13.20 -37.27 2.92
CA ASN A 77 -12.81 -38.46 3.69
C ASN A 77 -13.87 -38.87 4.73
N ILE A 78 -14.55 -37.90 5.35
CA ILE A 78 -15.60 -38.15 6.35
C ILE A 78 -16.90 -38.64 5.69
N LEU A 79 -17.24 -38.11 4.50
CA LEU A 79 -18.54 -38.32 3.86
C LEU A 79 -18.58 -39.48 2.85
N GLN A 80 -17.49 -40.27 2.71
CA GLN A 80 -17.50 -41.39 1.76
C GLN A 80 -18.58 -42.44 2.13
N PRO A 81 -19.29 -43.04 1.15
CA PRO A 81 -20.35 -44.02 1.41
C PRO A 81 -19.91 -45.25 2.23
N ASP A 82 -18.63 -45.61 2.18
CA ASP A 82 -18.02 -46.70 2.98
C ASP A 82 -17.41 -46.22 4.33
N ALA A 83 -17.77 -45.01 4.80
CA ALA A 83 -17.26 -44.40 6.04
C ALA A 83 -17.53 -45.22 7.33
N ALA A 84 -18.21 -46.36 7.24
CA ALA A 84 -18.25 -47.37 8.29
C ALA A 84 -16.83 -47.87 8.71
N VAL A 85 -15.80 -47.65 7.88
CA VAL A 85 -14.41 -48.10 8.12
C VAL A 85 -13.40 -46.94 8.14
N LEU A 86 -13.79 -45.73 8.56
CA LEU A 86 -12.76 -44.75 8.91
C LEU A 86 -12.25 -45.09 10.33
N GLU A 87 -11.06 -45.71 10.42
CA GLU A 87 -10.40 -45.97 11.70
C GLU A 87 -10.38 -44.69 12.55
N ARG A 88 -10.54 -44.84 13.86
CA ARG A 88 -10.58 -43.71 14.81
C ARG A 88 -9.45 -42.70 14.56
N ASN A 89 -8.24 -43.17 14.25
CA ASN A 89 -7.08 -42.33 13.97
C ASN A 89 -7.24 -41.47 12.70
N HIS A 90 -7.88 -41.99 11.65
CA HIS A 90 -8.17 -41.24 10.42
C HIS A 90 -9.26 -40.19 10.64
N ARG A 91 -10.24 -40.47 11.51
CA ARG A 91 -11.27 -39.48 11.90
C ARG A 91 -10.67 -38.33 12.70
N VAL A 92 -9.77 -38.62 13.64
CA VAL A 92 -9.06 -37.60 14.43
C VAL A 92 -8.24 -36.69 13.51
N ARG A 93 -7.44 -37.27 12.60
CA ARG A 93 -6.67 -36.48 11.63
C ARG A 93 -7.55 -35.63 10.71
N ALA A 94 -8.71 -36.13 10.31
CA ALA A 94 -9.65 -35.36 9.50
C ALA A 94 -10.24 -34.18 10.29
N LEU A 95 -10.50 -34.34 11.59
CA LEU A 95 -10.97 -33.27 12.47
C LEU A 95 -9.87 -32.24 12.74
N ASP A 96 -8.62 -32.65 12.97
CA ASP A 96 -7.49 -31.73 13.12
C ASP A 96 -7.27 -30.91 11.84
N ALA A 97 -7.45 -31.54 10.67
CA ALA A 97 -7.42 -30.87 9.37
C ALA A 97 -8.62 -29.92 9.11
N MET A 98 -9.60 -29.87 10.02
CA MET A 98 -10.71 -28.92 9.96
C MET A 98 -10.46 -27.61 10.72
N GLU A 99 -9.32 -27.48 11.41
CA GLU A 99 -8.87 -26.18 11.92
C GLU A 99 -8.63 -25.18 10.78
N THR A 100 -8.86 -23.90 11.06
CA THR A 100 -8.79 -22.83 10.04
C THR A 100 -7.81 -21.71 10.40
N PRO A 101 -6.53 -22.02 10.66
CA PRO A 101 -5.54 -21.05 11.12
C PRO A 101 -5.29 -19.90 10.13
N ALA A 102 -5.33 -20.15 8.81
CA ALA A 102 -5.18 -19.08 7.82
C ALA A 102 -6.39 -18.14 7.81
N THR A 103 -7.61 -18.68 8.05
CA THR A 103 -8.80 -17.87 8.24
C THR A 103 -8.74 -17.05 9.52
N ASP A 104 -8.28 -17.63 10.64
CA ASP A 104 -8.15 -16.93 11.92
C ASP A 104 -7.15 -15.77 11.83
N VAL A 105 -6.00 -15.98 11.17
CA VAL A 105 -5.04 -14.93 10.85
C VAL A 105 -5.66 -13.84 9.97
N PHE A 106 -6.42 -14.22 8.94
CA PHE A 106 -7.10 -13.25 8.08
C PHE A 106 -8.15 -12.42 8.85
N LEU A 107 -8.94 -13.04 9.73
CA LEU A 107 -9.94 -12.36 10.54
C LEU A 107 -9.30 -11.41 11.57
N ALA A 108 -8.21 -11.82 12.21
CA ALA A 108 -7.40 -10.93 13.05
C ALA A 108 -6.91 -9.70 12.29
N GLU A 109 -6.43 -9.89 11.06
CA GLU A 109 -6.00 -8.79 10.20
C GLU A 109 -7.15 -7.84 9.85
N VAL A 110 -8.30 -8.36 9.40
CA VAL A 110 -9.47 -7.55 9.05
C VAL A 110 -9.99 -6.77 10.26
N ARG A 111 -10.00 -7.40 11.45
CA ARG A 111 -10.36 -6.70 12.70
C ARG A 111 -9.38 -5.58 13.01
N ALA A 112 -8.07 -5.82 12.88
CA ALA A 112 -7.05 -4.80 13.08
C ALA A 112 -7.20 -3.63 12.09
N GLN A 113 -7.46 -3.91 10.81
CA GLN A 113 -7.72 -2.86 9.80
C GLN A 113 -8.93 -2.00 10.17
N GLY A 114 -10.01 -2.61 10.69
CA GLY A 114 -11.17 -1.86 11.17
C GLY A 114 -10.84 -0.89 12.31
N VAL A 115 -9.94 -1.26 13.20
CA VAL A 115 -9.45 -0.41 14.30
C VAL A 115 -8.52 0.69 13.76
N GLU A 116 -7.68 0.39 12.77
CA GLU A 116 -6.81 1.39 12.12
C GLU A 116 -7.62 2.48 11.41
N MET A 117 -8.70 2.10 10.73
CA MET A 117 -9.62 3.08 10.13
C MET A 117 -10.21 4.04 11.18
N PHE A 118 -10.41 3.56 12.41
CA PHE A 118 -10.85 4.40 13.52
C PHE A 118 -9.72 5.32 14.02
N ALA A 119 -8.48 4.84 14.11
CA ALA A 119 -7.31 5.67 14.39
C ALA A 119 -7.12 6.76 13.32
N ASP A 120 -7.27 6.43 12.04
CA ASP A 120 -7.16 7.37 10.91
C ASP A 120 -8.20 8.48 10.96
N LYS A 121 -9.42 8.15 11.41
CA LYS A 121 -10.46 9.16 11.67
C LYS A 121 -9.98 10.17 12.73
N TYR A 122 -9.35 9.72 13.81
CA TYR A 122 -8.81 10.62 14.83
C TYR A 122 -7.58 11.38 14.36
N ARG A 123 -6.69 10.77 13.57
CA ARG A 123 -5.57 11.47 12.93
C ARG A 123 -6.05 12.59 12.02
N SER A 124 -7.13 12.36 11.28
CA SER A 124 -7.78 13.37 10.44
C SER A 124 -8.33 14.52 11.29
N GLN A 125 -8.98 14.22 12.41
CA GLN A 125 -9.45 15.23 13.37
C GLN A 125 -8.29 16.02 13.99
N LEU A 126 -7.21 15.34 14.37
CA LEU A 126 -6.02 15.97 14.96
C LEU A 126 -5.35 16.92 13.98
N THR A 127 -5.20 16.50 12.72
CA THR A 127 -4.61 17.33 11.65
C THR A 127 -5.47 18.56 11.35
N ALA A 128 -6.79 18.46 11.52
CA ALA A 128 -7.70 19.58 11.31
C ALA A 128 -7.68 20.61 12.46
N LEU A 129 -7.10 20.29 13.63
CA LEU A 129 -6.98 21.23 14.73
C LEU A 129 -5.85 22.23 14.49
N PRO A 130 -6.07 23.55 14.74
CA PRO A 130 -4.98 24.51 14.78
C PRO A 130 -3.93 24.02 15.78
N THR A 131 -2.69 23.83 15.32
CA THR A 131 -1.62 23.30 16.17
C THR A 131 -0.52 24.34 16.28
N THR A 132 -0.33 24.87 17.47
CA THR A 132 0.71 25.83 17.86
C THR A 132 1.43 25.30 19.10
N PRO A 133 2.65 25.77 19.41
CA PRO A 133 3.35 25.37 20.63
C PRO A 133 2.54 25.61 21.92
N GLU A 134 1.63 26.58 21.91
CA GLU A 134 0.80 26.94 23.05
C GLU A 134 -0.37 25.98 23.26
N ASN A 135 -0.93 25.40 22.19
CA ASN A 135 -2.16 24.60 22.25
C ASN A 135 -1.95 23.09 22.02
N ILE A 136 -0.73 22.67 21.66
CA ILE A 136 -0.39 21.26 21.38
C ILE A 136 -0.62 20.32 22.57
N PHE A 137 -0.71 20.88 23.79
CA PHE A 137 -0.97 20.15 25.04
C PHE A 137 -2.39 20.37 25.58
N ASP A 138 -3.26 21.06 24.83
CA ASP A 138 -4.64 21.24 25.24
C ASP A 138 -5.39 19.90 25.26
N ALA A 139 -6.47 19.87 26.04
CA ALA A 139 -7.26 18.66 26.27
C ALA A 139 -7.72 17.99 24.96
N ALA A 140 -7.99 18.75 23.90
CA ALA A 140 -8.38 18.23 22.60
C ALA A 140 -7.23 17.46 21.90
N HIS A 141 -6.04 18.05 21.79
CA HIS A 141 -4.86 17.42 21.19
C HIS A 141 -4.43 16.19 21.96
N VAL A 142 -4.37 16.30 23.29
CA VAL A 142 -3.97 15.21 24.18
C VAL A 142 -4.95 14.05 24.05
N ARG A 143 -6.26 14.31 24.11
CA ARG A 143 -7.29 13.27 23.97
C ARG A 143 -7.18 12.52 22.63
N LEU A 144 -7.07 13.25 21.52
CA LEU A 144 -6.98 12.61 20.20
C LEU A 144 -5.71 11.76 20.07
N ARG A 145 -4.57 12.23 20.60
CA ARG A 145 -3.32 11.45 20.60
C ARG A 145 -3.44 10.16 21.41
N TYR A 146 -4.07 10.21 22.59
CA TYR A 146 -4.34 9.00 23.37
C TYR A 146 -5.26 8.04 22.61
N GLN A 147 -6.34 8.54 22.01
CA GLN A 147 -7.26 7.69 21.26
C GLN A 147 -6.61 7.02 20.03
N ILE A 148 -5.71 7.74 19.35
CA ILE A 148 -4.92 7.19 18.24
C ILE A 148 -3.98 6.09 18.78
N PHE A 149 -3.27 6.39 19.87
CA PHE A 149 -2.34 5.45 20.49
C PHE A 149 -3.03 4.15 20.93
N ASP A 150 -4.13 4.25 21.67
CA ASP A 150 -4.89 3.08 22.16
C ASP A 150 -5.43 2.24 20.98
N ALA A 151 -5.90 2.90 19.92
CA ALA A 151 -6.38 2.21 18.72
C ALA A 151 -5.24 1.49 17.99
N ASP A 152 -4.08 2.13 17.83
CA ASP A 152 -2.90 1.52 17.21
C ASP A 152 -2.39 0.32 18.03
N GLU A 153 -2.37 0.44 19.36
CA GLU A 153 -1.98 -0.64 20.25
C GLU A 153 -2.95 -1.83 20.13
N PHE A 154 -4.26 -1.56 20.15
CA PHE A 154 -5.28 -2.60 20.03
C PHE A 154 -5.22 -3.30 18.66
N ALA A 155 -5.03 -2.55 17.57
CA ALA A 155 -4.81 -3.12 16.24
C ALA A 155 -3.56 -4.01 16.20
N ALA A 156 -2.47 -3.62 16.88
CA ALA A 156 -1.28 -4.44 16.99
C ALA A 156 -1.48 -5.70 17.83
N GLN A 157 -2.28 -5.65 18.90
CA GLN A 157 -2.65 -6.81 19.72
C GLN A 157 -3.46 -7.83 18.91
N LEU A 158 -4.48 -7.37 18.18
CA LEU A 158 -5.30 -8.23 17.30
C LEU A 158 -4.45 -9.04 16.30
N ARG A 159 -3.36 -8.47 15.79
CA ARG A 159 -2.44 -9.16 14.87
C ARG A 159 -1.51 -10.17 15.55
N LYS A 160 -1.25 -10.04 16.85
CA LYS A 160 -0.40 -10.96 17.62
C LYS A 160 -1.18 -12.18 18.12
N GLU A 161 -2.44 -11.99 18.46
CA GLU A 161 -3.32 -13.07 18.97
C GLU A 161 -3.58 -14.18 17.95
N SER A 162 -3.39 -13.95 16.65
CA SER A 162 -3.52 -14.99 15.62
C SER A 162 -2.26 -15.81 15.35
N ALA A 163 -1.18 -15.57 16.09
CA ALA A 163 0.06 -16.34 16.01
C ALA A 163 0.19 -17.43 17.10
N GLN A 164 -0.83 -17.58 17.96
CA GLN A 164 -0.96 -18.62 18.99
C GLN A 164 -1.95 -19.69 18.56
#